data_AF-A0A9E2Q1Z8-F1
#
_entry.id   AF-A0A9E2Q1Z8-F1
#
_cell.length_a   1.000
_cell.length_b   1.000
_cell.length_c   1.000
_cell.angle_alpha   90.00
_cell.angle_beta   90.00
_cell.angle_gamma   90.00
#
_symmetry.space_group_name_H-M   'P 1'
#
loop_
_entity.id
_entity.type
_entity.pdbx_description
1 polymer ?
#
loop_
_entity_poly.entity_id
_entity_poly.type
_entity_poly.pdbx_seq_one_letter_code
_entity_poly.pdbx_strand_id
1 'polypeptide(L)' 'MLFIGAKVSHLALLPQGKPEAARRVMAMVKEMDRLCFGNCTNETECEADCPKEISITNIARLNREFLKSGFFSSTK' A
#
# COMPACT_ATOMS: atom_id res chain seq x y z
N MET A 1 -5.00 5.60 -3.48
CA MET A 1 -4.43 4.79 -2.36
C MET A 1 -4.99 3.36 -2.22
N LEU A 2 -6.32 3.14 -2.25
CA LEU A 2 -6.96 1.82 -2.01
C LEU A 2 -6.42 0.69 -2.90
N PHE A 3 -6.37 0.91 -4.22
CA PHE A 3 -5.89 -0.08 -5.20
C PHE A 3 -4.45 -0.56 -4.90
N ILE A 4 -3.56 0.38 -4.61
CA ILE A 4 -2.16 0.08 -4.31
C ILE A 4 -2.05 -0.64 -2.97
N GLY A 5 -2.79 -0.20 -1.96
CA GLY A 5 -2.84 -0.88 -0.68
C GLY A 5 -3.32 -2.33 -0.78
N ALA A 6 -4.28 -2.61 -1.66
CA ALA A 6 -4.73 -3.97 -1.94
C ALA A 6 -3.63 -4.84 -2.56
N LYS A 7 -2.91 -4.30 -3.55
CA LYS A 7 -1.78 -5.02 -4.19
C LYS A 7 -0.62 -5.27 -3.25
N VAL A 8 -0.27 -4.27 -2.42
CA VAL A 8 0.75 -4.43 -1.38
C VAL A 8 0.32 -5.49 -0.37
N SER A 9 -0.93 -5.42 0.11
CA SER A 9 -1.47 -6.35 1.11
C SER A 9 -1.51 -7.79 0.59
N HIS A 10 -1.83 -8.00 -0.68
CA HIS A 10 -1.84 -9.33 -1.29
C HIS A 10 -0.49 -10.05 -1.11
N LEU A 11 0.63 -9.37 -1.35
CA LEU A 11 1.96 -9.97 -1.23
C LEU A 11 2.58 -9.81 0.17
N ALA A 12 2.14 -8.85 0.97
CA ALA A 12 2.64 -8.65 2.34
C ALA A 12 2.17 -9.75 3.30
N LEU A 13 1.01 -10.36 3.02
CA LEU A 13 0.47 -11.46 3.82
C LEU A 13 1.17 -12.80 3.57
N LEU A 14 1.91 -12.91 2.46
CA LEU A 14 2.63 -14.11 2.08
C LEU A 14 4.06 -14.09 2.63
N PRO A 15 4.57 -15.19 3.21
CA PRO A 15 5.95 -15.24 3.70
C PRO A 15 6.98 -15.01 2.59
N GLN A 16 6.69 -15.45 1.37
CA GLN A 16 7.55 -15.26 0.19
C GLN A 16 7.72 -13.78 -0.18
N GLY A 17 6.72 -12.96 0.11
CA GLY A 17 6.74 -11.53 -0.22
C GLY A 17 7.42 -10.65 0.82
N LYS A 18 7.89 -11.21 1.94
CA LYS A 18 8.53 -10.48 3.05
C LYS A 18 9.92 -9.90 2.69
N PRO A 19 10.84 -10.62 2.02
CA PRO A 19 12.16 -10.09 1.69
C PRO A 19 12.10 -8.83 0.81
N GLU A 20 11.11 -8.76 -0.07
CA GLU A 20 10.94 -7.65 -1.01
C GLU A 20 9.94 -6.59 -0.55
N ALA A 21 9.33 -6.74 0.62
CA ALA A 21 8.19 -5.92 1.05
C ALA A 21 8.51 -4.42 1.06
N ALA A 22 9.66 -4.05 1.62
CA ALA A 22 10.11 -2.66 1.70
C ALA A 22 10.35 -2.06 0.30
N ARG A 23 11.10 -2.76 -0.56
CA ARG A 23 11.37 -2.34 -1.94
C ARG A 23 10.08 -2.17 -2.74
N ARG A 24 9.16 -3.14 -2.64
CA ARG A 24 7.87 -3.12 -3.33
C ARG A 24 7.04 -1.92 -2.92
N VAL A 25 6.88 -1.68 -1.62
CA VAL A 25 6.07 -0.56 -1.13
C VAL A 25 6.65 0.78 -1.58
N MET A 26 7.96 0.99 -1.44
CA MET A 26 8.59 2.23 -1.90
C MET A 26 8.41 2.45 -3.40
N ALA A 27 8.60 1.40 -4.21
CA ALA A 27 8.42 1.49 -5.66
C ALA A 27 6.96 1.82 -6.04
N MET A 28 5.98 1.18 -5.39
CA MET A 28 4.57 1.42 -5.68
C MET A 28 4.08 2.79 -5.22
N VAL A 29 4.55 3.28 -4.06
CA VAL A 29 4.23 4.64 -3.60
C VAL A 29 4.87 5.69 -4.50
N LYS A 30 6.14 5.51 -4.89
CA LYS A 30 6.81 6.41 -5.85
C LYS A 30 6.04 6.53 -7.17
N GLU A 31 5.52 5.42 -7.68
CA GLU A 31 4.70 5.42 -8.88
C GLU A 31 3.31 6.04 -8.65
N MET A 32 2.70 5.82 -7.48
CA MET A 32 1.45 6.47 -7.08
C MET A 32 1.57 8.00 -7.14
N ASP A 33 2.68 8.51 -6.60
CA ASP A 33 2.97 9.94 -6.54
C ASP A 33 3.28 10.48 -7.94
N ARG A 34 4.04 9.73 -8.75
CA ARG A 34 4.33 10.09 -10.15
C ARG A 34 3.07 10.22 -11.00
N LEU A 35 2.08 9.37 -10.74
CA LEU A 35 0.78 9.37 -11.43
C LEU A 35 -0.24 10.30 -10.76
N CYS A 36 0.14 11.05 -9.73
CA CYS A 36 -0.72 12.01 -9.02
C CYS A 36 -2.01 11.39 -8.47
N PHE A 37 -1.99 10.13 -8.03
CA PHE A 37 -3.17 9.47 -7.43
C PHE A 37 -3.58 10.04 -6.06
N GLY A 38 -2.69 10.79 -5.40
CA GLY A 38 -2.96 11.45 -4.14
C GLY A 38 -3.09 10.51 -2.92
N ASN A 39 -3.31 11.15 -1.77
CA ASN A 39 -3.43 10.49 -0.46
C ASN A 39 -4.89 10.39 -0.01
N CYS A 40 -5.17 9.44 0.89
CA CYS A 40 -6.48 9.25 1.48
C CYS A 40 -6.83 10.37 2.48
N THR A 41 -7.99 10.99 2.33
CA THR A 41 -8.57 11.98 3.27
C THR A 41 -9.60 11.38 4.23
N ASN A 42 -9.87 10.07 4.13
CA ASN A 42 -10.81 9.30 4.94
C ASN A 42 -12.31 9.49 4.65
N GLU A 43 -12.66 9.91 3.43
CA GLU A 43 -14.07 9.99 2.99
C GLU A 43 -14.71 8.62 2.70
N THR A 44 -13.92 7.57 2.59
CA THR A 44 -14.36 6.17 2.35
C THR A 44 -15.13 5.89 1.05
N GLU A 45 -15.31 6.88 0.16
CA GLU A 45 -15.97 6.72 -1.15
C GLU A 45 -15.37 5.57 -1.98
N CYS A 46 -14.03 5.44 -1.96
CA CYS A 46 -13.33 4.43 -2.72
C CYS A 46 -13.65 2.98 -2.33
N GLU A 47 -14.11 2.70 -1.09
CA GLU A 47 -14.54 1.37 -0.66
C GLU A 47 -15.98 1.11 -1.10
N ALA A 48 -16.86 2.10 -1.00
CA ALA A 48 -18.26 2.01 -1.42
C ALA A 48 -18.41 1.77 -2.94
N ASP A 49 -17.58 2.43 -3.75
CA ASP A 49 -17.65 2.31 -5.22
C ASP A 49 -16.89 1.10 -5.78
N CYS A 50 -16.12 0.39 -4.97
CA CYS A 50 -15.24 -0.66 -5.48
C CYS A 50 -16.03 -1.90 -5.90
N PRO A 51 -16.04 -2.31 -7.19
CA PRO A 51 -16.75 -3.50 -7.66
C PRO A 51 -16.11 -4.82 -7.18
N LYS A 52 -14.98 -4.73 -6.48
CA LYS A 52 -14.24 -5.86 -5.90
C LYS A 52 -14.27 -5.86 -4.38
N GLU A 53 -15.09 -4.99 -3.78
CA GLU A 53 -15.33 -4.95 -2.34
C GLU A 53 -14.02 -4.86 -1.53
N ILE A 54 -13.07 -4.07 -2.04
CA ILE A 54 -11.77 -3.90 -1.41
C ILE A 54 -11.94 -2.99 -0.19
N SER A 55 -11.62 -3.51 0.99
CA SER A 55 -11.73 -2.72 2.20
C SER A 55 -10.63 -1.67 2.39
N ILE A 56 -10.97 -0.53 3.00
CA ILE A 56 -10.03 0.53 3.40
C ILE A 56 -8.92 0.04 4.34
N THR A 57 -9.09 -1.11 5.01
CA THR A 57 -8.06 -1.73 5.85
C THR A 57 -6.75 -1.98 5.10
N ASN A 58 -6.81 -2.13 3.77
CA ASN A 58 -5.63 -2.26 2.91
C ASN A 58 -4.80 -0.97 2.84
N ILE A 59 -5.43 0.20 2.98
CA ILE A 59 -4.73 1.50 3.05
C ILE A 59 -3.96 1.59 4.37
N ALA A 60 -4.55 1.15 5.48
CA ALA A 60 -3.88 1.10 6.77
C ALA A 60 -2.64 0.18 6.74
N ARG A 61 -2.74 -0.98 6.08
CA ARG A 61 -1.58 -1.87 5.86
C ARG A 61 -0.50 -1.23 4.99
N LEU A 62 -0.89 -0.55 3.90
CA LEU A 62 0.06 0.19 3.05
C LEU A 62 0.87 1.20 3.87
N ASN A 63 0.19 2.03 4.68
CA ASN A 63 0.84 3.03 5.53
C ASN A 63 1.80 2.38 6.53
N ARG A 64 1.39 1.26 7.13
CA ARG A 64 2.23 0.52 8.07
C ARG A 64 3.49 -0.05 7.41
N GLU A 65 3.35 -0.67 6.24
CA GLU A 65 4.52 -1.19 5.51
C GLU A 65 5.41 -0.07 4.96
N PHE A 66 4.84 1.09 4.59
CA PHE A 66 5.61 2.26 4.17
C PHE A 66 6.44 2.83 5.33
N LEU A 67 5.83 3.03 6.50
CA LEU A 67 6.55 3.45 7.70
C LEU A 67 7.63 2.42 8.08
N LYS A 68 7.30 1.12 8.03
CA LYS A 68 8.25 0.04 8.31
C LYS A 68 9.44 0.06 7.36
N SER A 69 9.20 0.37 6.07
CA SER A 69 10.26 0.49 5.08
C SER A 69 11.20 1.66 5.38
N GLY A 70 10.68 2.80 5.84
CA GLY A 70 11.48 3.98 6.17
C GLY A 70 12.30 3.87 7.46
N PHE A 71 11.78 3.19 8.49
CA PHE A 71 12.43 3.14 9.81
C PHE A 71 13.21 1.85 10.10
N PHE A 72 12.81 0.71 9.52
CA PHE A 72 13.33 -0.61 9.93
C PHE A 72 13.96 -1.41 8.79
N SER A 73 13.90 -0.94 7.54
CA SER A 73 14.48 -1.65 6.41
C SER A 73 15.91 -1.20 6.13
N SER A 74 16.82 -2.17 5.94
CA SER A 74 18.21 -1.93 5.53
C SER A 74 18.36 -1.63 4.03
N THR A 75 17.25 -1.62 3.29
CA THR A 75 17.25 -1.35 1.85
C THR A 75 17.42 0.16 1.62
N LYS A 76 18.68 0.60 1.58
CA LYS A 76 19.08 1.92 1.07
C LYS A 76 18.80 2.04 -0.43
#